data_AF-A0A6M3KBE4-F1
#
_entry.id   AF-A0A6M3KBE4-F1
#
_cell.length_a   1.000
_cell.length_b   1.000
_cell.length_c   1.000
_cell.angle_alpha   90.00
_cell.angle_beta   90.00
_cell.angle_gamma   90.00
#
_symmetry.space_group_name_H-M   'P 1'
#
loop_
_entity.id
_entity.type
_entity.pdbx_description
1 polymer ?
#
loop_
_entity_poly.entity_id
_entity_poly.type
_entity_poly.pdbx_seq_one_letter_code
_entity_poly.pdbx_strand_id
1 'polypeptide(L)'
;MAIHKVGGRGYFRAMIYPQTRYDWVQAVKVRLSELGVELIDSPNFQCTMVIVKAIYSQHTKTETEHTLFKRTRAVVMPTKLTSDPAVGRLMGLAKRFPEKVAIRLIHQFGSIWGVIHADDSELLQVEGMGKGLLAKLKEGVGKE
;
A
#
# COMPACT_ATOMS: atom_id res chain seq x y z
N MET A 1 10.38 26.51 19.01
CA MET A 1 11.38 26.66 17.92
C MET A 1 11.67 25.29 17.34
N ALA A 2 11.44 25.07 16.05
CA ALA A 2 11.83 23.81 15.40
C ALA A 2 13.33 23.86 15.09
N ILE A 3 14.12 23.00 15.74
CA ILE A 3 15.55 22.88 15.43
C ILE A 3 15.69 21.93 14.24
N HIS A 4 16.42 22.34 13.22
CA HIS A 4 16.68 21.51 12.05
C HIS A 4 18.08 20.92 12.16
N LYS A 5 18.22 19.59 12.10
CA LYS A 5 19.52 18.92 12.04
C LYS A 5 19.91 18.70 10.58
N VAL A 6 21.16 19.01 10.24
CA VAL A 6 21.71 18.80 8.90
C VAL A 6 22.11 17.33 8.75
N GLY A 7 21.65 16.68 7.68
CA GLY A 7 22.13 15.37 7.23
C GLY A 7 22.46 15.38 5.74
N GLY A 8 23.09 14.30 5.24
CA GLY A 8 23.61 14.21 3.87
C GLY A 8 22.58 14.30 2.73
N ARG A 9 21.28 14.40 3.03
CA ARG A 9 20.18 14.60 2.06
C ARG A 9 19.27 15.78 2.41
N GLY A 10 19.67 16.67 3.33
CA GLY A 10 18.92 17.87 3.68
C GLY A 10 18.73 18.11 5.17
N TYR A 11 17.79 19.01 5.50
CA TYR A 11 17.46 19.42 6.87
C TYR A 11 16.31 18.58 7.41
N PHE A 12 16.53 17.87 8.50
CA PHE A 12 15.48 17.12 9.19
C PHE A 12 14.94 17.95 10.36
N ARG A 13 13.62 18.09 10.43
CA ARG A 13 12.95 18.79 11.52
C ARG A 13 13.05 17.96 12.80
N ALA A 14 13.90 18.37 13.73
CA ALA A 14 13.89 17.84 15.08
C ALA A 14 12.81 18.59 15.87
N MET A 15 11.67 17.94 16.09
CA MET A 15 10.71 18.42 17.08
C MET A 15 11.32 18.20 18.46
N ILE A 16 11.67 19.31 19.11
CA ILE A 16 12.05 19.32 20.51
C ILE A 16 10.80 19.72 21.28
N TYR A 17 10.35 18.83 22.16
CA TYR A 17 9.25 19.09 23.08
C TYR A 17 9.85 19.69 24.36
N PRO A 18 9.79 21.01 24.56
CA PRO A 18 10.56 21.69 25.61
C PRO A 18 10.08 21.36 27.04
N GLN A 19 8.89 20.79 27.18
CA GLN A 19 8.30 20.42 28.47
C GLN A 19 8.42 18.92 28.78
N THR A 20 9.07 18.14 27.92
CA THR A 20 9.21 16.70 28.15
C THR A 20 10.27 16.46 29.22
N ARG A 21 9.81 16.09 30.42
CA ARG A 21 10.69 15.71 31.52
C ARG A 21 11.28 14.32 31.27
N TYR A 22 12.53 14.13 31.67
CA TYR A 22 13.28 12.88 31.43
C TYR A 22 12.67 11.67 32.16
N ASP A 23 12.16 11.86 33.37
CA ASP A 23 11.45 10.86 34.16
C ASP A 23 10.24 10.30 33.41
N TRP A 24 9.48 11.15 32.72
CA TRP A 24 8.33 10.75 31.93
C TRP A 24 8.75 9.89 30.72
N VAL A 25 9.85 10.24 30.05
CA VAL A 25 10.39 9.44 28.94
C VAL A 25 10.83 8.06 29.41
N GLN A 26 11.52 7.98 30.55
CA GLN A 26 11.94 6.70 31.12
C GLN A 26 10.75 5.84 31.55
N ALA A 27 9.75 6.43 32.21
CA ALA A 27 8.53 5.71 32.58
C ALA A 27 7.79 5.13 31.35
N VAL A 28 7.75 5.88 30.24
CA VAL A 28 7.17 5.40 28.97
C VAL A 28 8.00 4.26 28.38
N LYS A 29 9.34 4.37 28.38
CA LYS A 29 10.23 3.29 27.92
C LYS A 29 10.01 2.00 28.69
N VAL A 30 9.91 2.08 30.02
CA VAL A 30 9.65 0.92 30.89
C VAL A 30 8.30 0.30 30.55
N ARG A 31 7.22 1.10 30.47
CA ARG A 31 5.89 0.58 30.10
C ARG A 31 5.85 -0.08 28.73
N LEU A 32 6.53 0.48 27.74
CA LEU A 32 6.62 -0.13 26.41
C LEU A 32 7.34 -1.47 26.46
N SER A 33 8.42 -1.55 27.24
CA SER A 33 9.13 -2.81 27.45
C SER A 33 8.28 -3.85 28.17
N GLU A 34 7.48 -3.45 29.17
CA GLU A 34 6.53 -4.33 29.87
C GLU A 34 5.43 -4.86 28.94
N LEU A 35 5.04 -4.08 27.92
CA LEU A 35 4.09 -4.49 26.87
C LEU A 35 4.72 -5.43 25.83
N GLY A 36 5.99 -5.81 25.98
CA GLY A 36 6.71 -6.67 25.03
C GLY A 36 7.22 -5.94 23.79
N VAL A 37 7.26 -4.59 23.81
CA VAL A 37 7.88 -3.81 22.74
C VAL A 37 9.36 -3.65 23.04
N GLU A 38 10.21 -4.22 22.19
CA GLU A 38 11.67 -4.07 22.31
C GLU A 38 12.10 -2.69 21.84
N LEU A 39 12.79 -1.95 22.72
CA LEU A 39 13.31 -0.61 22.44
C LEU A 39 14.84 -0.68 22.29
N ILE A 40 15.33 -0.27 21.12
CA ILE A 40 16.76 -0.22 20.82
C ILE A 40 17.18 1.23 20.64
N ASP A 41 17.94 1.76 21.60
CA ASP A 41 18.50 3.10 21.52
C ASP A 41 19.74 3.11 20.60
N SER A 42 19.85 4.14 19.77
CA SER A 42 21.02 4.32 18.89
C SER A 42 21.57 5.74 19.01
N PRO A 43 22.91 5.91 19.00
CA PRO A 43 23.53 7.21 19.27
C PRO A 43 23.39 8.21 18.12
N ASN A 44 23.21 7.72 16.89
CA ASN A 44 23.06 8.53 15.69
C ASN A 44 22.35 7.76 14.57
N PHE A 45 21.94 8.49 13.54
CA PHE A 45 21.22 7.96 12.39
C PHE A 45 21.97 6.83 11.66
N GLN A 46 23.30 6.94 11.53
CA GLN A 46 24.10 5.92 10.85
C GLN A 46 24.06 4.59 11.61
N CYS A 47 24.18 4.62 12.93
CA CYS A 47 24.01 3.46 13.79
C CYS A 47 22.59 2.91 13.70
N THR A 48 21.56 3.76 13.66
CA THR A 48 20.17 3.32 13.45
C THR A 48 20.04 2.52 12.15
N MET A 49 20.62 3.02 11.05
CA MET A 49 20.56 2.35 9.75
C MET A 49 21.26 0.99 9.76
N VAL A 50 22.41 0.89 10.43
CA VAL A 50 23.13 -0.38 10.58
C VAL A 50 22.33 -1.38 11.42
N ILE A 51 21.73 -0.94 12.53
CA ILE A 51 20.87 -1.77 13.37
C ILE A 51 19.67 -2.30 12.59
N VAL A 52 18.98 -1.43 11.85
CA VAL A 52 17.83 -1.84 11.00
C VAL A 52 18.27 -2.88 9.97
N LYS A 53 19.42 -2.68 9.32
CA LYS A 53 19.97 -3.64 8.36
C LYS A 53 20.30 -4.98 9.02
N ALA A 54 20.92 -4.95 10.21
CA ALA A 54 21.29 -6.14 10.96
C ALA A 54 20.05 -6.95 11.36
N ILE A 55 19.06 -6.30 11.99
CA ILE A 55 17.77 -6.91 12.35
C ILE A 55 17.11 -7.53 11.12
N TYR A 56 17.05 -6.77 10.01
CA TYR A 56 16.50 -7.27 8.77
C TYR A 56 17.22 -8.53 8.31
N SER A 57 18.56 -8.49 8.22
CA SER A 57 19.37 -9.62 7.74
C SER A 57 19.33 -10.86 8.64
N GLN A 58 19.11 -10.70 9.94
CA GLN A 58 19.10 -11.80 10.90
C GLN A 58 17.72 -12.47 11.02
N HIS A 59 16.64 -11.74 10.81
CA HIS A 59 15.29 -12.23 11.09
C HIS A 59 14.48 -12.69 9.88
N THR A 60 15.05 -12.74 8.67
CA THR A 60 14.23 -12.89 7.47
C THR A 60 14.48 -14.16 6.67
N LYS A 61 13.38 -14.88 6.48
CA LYS A 61 13.13 -15.78 5.35
C LYS A 61 13.41 -15.04 4.03
N THR A 62 13.56 -15.72 2.91
CA THR A 62 13.82 -15.05 1.61
C THR A 62 12.69 -14.09 1.23
N GLU A 63 12.99 -13.00 0.50
CA GLU A 63 12.05 -11.89 0.14
C GLU A 63 10.68 -12.38 -0.39
N THR A 64 10.68 -13.50 -1.10
CA THR A 64 9.50 -14.21 -1.63
C THR A 64 8.49 -14.66 -0.57
N GLU A 65 8.95 -14.98 0.64
CA GLU A 65 8.18 -15.51 1.77
C GLU A 65 7.69 -14.44 2.74
N HIS A 66 8.09 -13.17 2.55
CA HIS A 66 7.66 -12.09 3.44
C HIS A 66 6.21 -11.69 3.18
N THR A 67 5.36 -11.91 4.17
CA THR A 67 3.96 -11.45 4.13
C THR A 67 3.79 -10.03 4.66
N LEU A 68 4.74 -9.52 5.46
CA LEU A 68 4.66 -8.20 6.08
C LEU A 68 4.68 -7.07 5.04
N PHE A 69 5.61 -7.14 4.08
CA PHE A 69 5.71 -6.15 2.98
C PHE A 69 4.65 -6.36 1.90
N LYS A 70 4.16 -7.59 1.68
CA LYS A 70 3.01 -7.83 0.79
C LYS A 70 1.75 -7.13 1.30
N ARG A 71 1.55 -7.06 2.62
CA ARG A 71 0.41 -6.33 3.23
C ARG A 71 0.59 -4.82 3.23
N THR A 72 1.80 -4.30 3.45
CA THR A 72 2.06 -2.85 3.54
C THR A 72 2.36 -2.18 2.19
N ARG A 73 2.84 -2.92 1.20
CA ARG A 73 3.03 -2.45 -0.19
C ARG A 73 1.92 -2.94 -1.12
N ALA A 74 0.71 -3.18 -0.61
CA ALA A 74 -0.42 -3.31 -1.50
C ALA A 74 -0.50 -1.99 -2.29
N VAL A 75 -0.16 -2.04 -3.58
CA VAL A 75 -0.24 -0.87 -4.46
C VAL A 75 -1.70 -0.46 -4.45
N VAL A 76 -2.02 0.58 -3.68
CA VAL A 76 -3.33 1.18 -3.70
C VAL A 76 -3.39 1.93 -5.01
N MET A 77 -3.86 1.25 -6.06
CA MET A 77 -4.18 1.95 -7.31
C MET A 77 -5.13 3.09 -6.94
N PRO A 78 -4.88 4.33 -7.43
CA PRO A 78 -5.76 5.44 -7.18
C PRO A 78 -7.14 5.08 -7.74
N THR A 79 -8.03 4.67 -6.85
CA THR A 79 -9.36 4.13 -7.17
C THR A 79 -10.45 5.18 -7.05
N LYS A 80 -10.07 6.44 -6.83
CA LYS A 80 -10.97 7.58 -6.76
C LYS A 80 -10.51 8.62 -7.77
N LEU A 81 -11.44 9.06 -8.63
CA LEU A 81 -11.31 10.14 -9.60
C LEU A 81 -10.44 9.83 -10.83
N THR A 82 -10.83 8.82 -11.61
CA THR A 82 -10.39 8.79 -13.01
C THR A 82 -11.41 9.55 -13.83
N SER A 83 -11.04 10.72 -14.39
CA SER A 83 -11.85 11.45 -15.38
C SER A 83 -11.94 10.73 -16.74
N ASP A 84 -11.55 9.46 -16.77
CA ASP A 84 -11.47 8.66 -17.98
C ASP A 84 -12.88 8.25 -18.43
N PRO A 85 -13.34 8.73 -19.60
CA PRO A 85 -14.66 8.39 -20.12
C PRO A 85 -14.82 6.88 -20.37
N ALA A 86 -13.71 6.13 -20.50
CA ALA A 86 -13.76 4.68 -20.65
C ALA A 86 -14.35 3.99 -19.42
N VAL A 87 -14.07 4.50 -18.21
CA VAL A 87 -14.53 3.91 -16.94
C VAL A 87 -16.04 4.03 -16.83
N GLY A 88 -16.59 5.22 -17.11
CA GLY A 88 -18.03 5.45 -17.09
C GLY A 88 -18.77 4.60 -18.13
N ARG A 89 -18.20 4.45 -19.33
CA ARG A 89 -18.77 3.59 -20.38
C ARG A 89 -18.75 2.12 -20.00
N LEU A 90 -17.65 1.63 -19.42
CA LEU A 90 -17.55 0.24 -18.94
C LEU A 90 -18.55 -0.05 -17.82
N MET A 91 -18.73 0.89 -16.89
CA MET A 91 -19.77 0.79 -15.86
C MET A 91 -21.20 0.79 -16.44
N GLY A 92 -21.41 1.45 -17.58
CA GLY A 92 -22.68 1.45 -18.30
C GLY A 92 -23.03 0.12 -18.97
N LEU A 93 -22.03 -0.73 -19.27
CA LEU A 93 -22.25 -2.03 -19.91
C LEU A 93 -22.86 -3.07 -18.97
N ALA A 94 -22.62 -2.96 -17.66
CA ALA A 94 -23.09 -3.95 -16.68
C ALA A 94 -23.77 -3.29 -15.47
N LYS A 95 -24.98 -3.74 -15.14
CA LYS A 95 -25.75 -3.21 -14.01
C LYS A 95 -25.01 -3.47 -12.69
N ARG A 96 -24.80 -2.40 -11.90
CA ARG A 96 -24.10 -2.41 -10.60
C ARG A 96 -22.63 -2.83 -10.69
N PHE A 97 -21.95 -2.47 -11.78
CA PHE A 97 -20.51 -2.70 -11.91
C PHE A 97 -19.71 -1.78 -10.95
N PRO A 98 -18.83 -2.31 -10.09
CA PRO A 98 -18.05 -1.49 -9.17
C PRO A 98 -17.03 -0.62 -9.92
N GLU A 99 -17.04 0.69 -9.64
CA GLU A 99 -16.12 1.66 -10.25
C GLU A 99 -14.65 1.26 -10.06
N LYS A 100 -14.28 0.77 -8.87
CA LYS A 100 -12.91 0.32 -8.58
C LYS A 100 -12.43 -0.80 -9.51
N VAL A 101 -13.33 -1.72 -9.88
CA VAL A 101 -13.01 -2.83 -10.78
C VAL A 101 -12.91 -2.32 -12.21
N ALA A 102 -13.76 -1.38 -12.63
CA ALA A 102 -13.70 -0.77 -13.95
C ALA A 102 -12.39 -0.01 -14.18
N ILE A 103 -11.94 0.78 -13.20
CA ILE A 103 -10.65 1.48 -13.23
C ILE A 103 -9.50 0.46 -13.36
N ARG A 104 -9.53 -0.61 -12.56
CA ARG A 104 -8.51 -1.67 -12.60
C ARG A 104 -8.43 -2.34 -13.97
N LEU A 105 -9.58 -2.68 -14.55
CA LEU A 105 -9.67 -3.28 -15.87
C LEU A 105 -9.12 -2.37 -16.97
N ILE A 106 -9.51 -1.09 -16.97
CA ILE A 106 -9.03 -0.15 -18.00
C ILE A 106 -7.54 0.14 -17.83
N HIS A 107 -7.04 0.21 -16.60
CA HIS A 107 -5.60 0.36 -16.38
C HIS A 107 -4.81 -0.87 -16.84
N GLN A 108 -5.35 -2.08 -16.67
CA GLN A 108 -4.68 -3.32 -17.05
C GLN A 108 -4.75 -3.61 -18.55
N PHE A 109 -5.91 -3.37 -19.19
CA PHE A 109 -6.17 -3.70 -20.60
C PHE A 109 -6.14 -2.47 -21.54
N GLY A 110 -5.89 -1.27 -20.99
CA GLY A 110 -5.70 -0.01 -21.70
C GLY A 110 -6.97 0.63 -22.29
N SER A 111 -8.00 -0.15 -22.62
CA SER A 111 -9.22 0.34 -23.26
C SER A 111 -10.41 -0.59 -23.02
N ILE A 112 -11.64 -0.09 -23.23
CA ILE A 112 -12.86 -0.93 -23.21
C ILE A 112 -12.76 -2.08 -24.20
N TRP A 113 -12.21 -1.81 -25.39
CA TRP A 113 -12.04 -2.84 -26.42
C TRP A 113 -11.13 -3.97 -25.96
N GLY A 114 -10.04 -3.62 -25.26
CA GLY A 114 -9.14 -4.59 -24.63
C GLY A 114 -9.85 -5.44 -23.58
N VAL A 115 -10.69 -4.83 -22.75
CA VAL A 115 -11.49 -5.55 -21.73
C VAL A 115 -12.48 -6.53 -22.35
N ILE A 116 -13.11 -6.18 -23.48
CA ILE A 116 -14.11 -7.02 -24.16
C ILE A 116 -13.48 -8.24 -24.86
N HIS A 117 -12.21 -8.12 -25.28
CA HIS A 117 -11.50 -9.17 -26.03
C HIS A 117 -10.50 -9.95 -25.18
N ALA A 118 -10.29 -9.54 -23.92
CA ALA A 118 -9.45 -10.28 -22.99
C ALA A 118 -10.05 -11.66 -22.67
N ASP A 119 -9.18 -12.63 -22.42
CA ASP A 119 -9.60 -13.97 -22.03
C ASP A 119 -10.24 -13.97 -20.63
N ASP A 120 -11.21 -14.86 -20.42
CA ASP A 120 -11.88 -15.02 -19.13
C ASP A 120 -10.90 -15.26 -17.98
N SER A 121 -9.83 -16.01 -18.26
CA SER A 121 -8.78 -16.33 -17.30
C SER A 121 -8.00 -15.09 -16.86
N GLU A 122 -7.82 -14.11 -17.75
CA GLU A 122 -7.13 -12.86 -17.47
C GLU A 122 -8.05 -11.88 -16.74
N LEU A 123 -9.32 -11.83 -17.13
CA LEU A 123 -10.32 -11.00 -16.46
C LEU A 123 -10.52 -11.43 -15.00
N LEU A 124 -10.53 -12.73 -14.71
CA LEU A 124 -10.65 -13.26 -13.35
C LEU A 124 -9.43 -13.02 -12.46
N GLN A 125 -8.26 -12.70 -13.03
CA GLN A 125 -7.07 -12.34 -12.25
C GLN A 125 -7.17 -10.93 -11.67
N VAL A 126 -8.08 -10.09 -12.19
CA VAL A 126 -8.26 -8.73 -11.70
C VAL A 126 -8.90 -8.75 -10.32
N GLU A 127 -8.24 -8.10 -9.35
CA GLU A 127 -8.70 -8.06 -7.98
C GLU A 127 -10.10 -7.43 -7.88
N GLY A 128 -11.07 -8.20 -7.36
CA GLY A 128 -12.48 -7.80 -7.27
C GLY A 128 -13.35 -8.31 -8.43
N MET A 129 -12.77 -8.97 -9.44
CA MET A 129 -13.50 -9.61 -10.52
C MET A 129 -13.90 -11.04 -10.13
N GLY A 130 -15.20 -11.26 -9.91
CA GLY A 130 -15.76 -12.59 -9.65
C GLY A 130 -16.46 -13.18 -10.88
N LYS A 131 -16.66 -14.51 -10.91
CA LYS A 131 -17.38 -15.20 -11.98
C LYS A 131 -18.76 -14.60 -12.28
N GLY A 132 -19.49 -14.20 -11.25
CA GLY A 132 -20.81 -13.56 -11.41
C GLY A 132 -20.75 -12.14 -11.98
N LEU A 133 -19.65 -11.41 -11.78
CA LEU A 133 -19.44 -10.10 -12.40
C LEU A 133 -19.04 -10.26 -13.87
N LEU A 134 -18.22 -11.28 -14.17
CA LEU A 134 -17.82 -11.65 -15.53
C LEU A 134 -19.03 -12.03 -16.39
N ALA A 135 -19.91 -12.88 -15.86
CA ALA A 135 -21.13 -13.26 -16.56
C ALA A 135 -22.00 -12.04 -16.92
N LYS A 136 -22.16 -11.09 -16.00
CA LYS A 136 -22.92 -9.85 -16.25
C LYS A 136 -22.24 -8.93 -17.26
N LEU A 137 -20.92 -8.86 -17.24
CA LEU A 137 -20.17 -8.09 -18.22
C LEU A 137 -20.32 -8.69 -19.63
N LYS A 138 -20.26 -10.02 -19.74
CA LYS A 138 -20.48 -10.78 -20.97
C LYS A 138 -21.90 -10.59 -21.52
N GLU A 139 -22.90 -10.73 -20.65
CA GLU A 139 -24.31 -10.47 -20.96
C GLU A 139 -24.51 -9.03 -21.51
N GLY A 140 -23.89 -8.04 -20.86
CA GLY A 140 -23.96 -6.64 -21.29
C GLY A 140 -23.25 -6.33 -22.62
N VAL A 141 -22.33 -7.20 -23.05
CA VAL A 141 -21.57 -7.08 -24.30
C VAL A 141 -22.17 -7.96 -25.41
N GLY A 142 -23.13 -8.82 -25.09
CA GLY A 142 -23.75 -9.75 -26.04
C GLY A 142 -22.87 -10.94 -26.42
N LYS A 143 -21.91 -11.32 -25.56
CA LYS A 143 -21.17 -12.58 -25.68
C LYS A 143 -21.79 -13.58 -24.70
N GLU A 144 -22.42 -14.63 -25.19
CA GLU A 144 -22.87 -15.77 -24.36
C GLU A 144 -21.69 -16.67 -23.97
#